data_AF-A0A521HZ58-F1
#
_entry.id   AF-A0A521HZ58-F1
#
_cell.length_a   1.000
_cell.length_b   1.000
_cell.length_c   1.000
_cell.angle_alpha   90.00
_cell.angle_beta   90.00
_cell.angle_gamma   90.00
#
_symmetry.space_group_name_H-M   'P 1'
#
loop_
_entity.id
_entity.type
_entity.pdbx_description
1 polymer ?
#
loop_
_entity_poly.entity_id
_entity_poly.type
_entity_poly.pdbx_seq_one_letter_code
_entity_poly.pdbx_strand_id
1 'polypeptide(L)'
;MSTARKMAMLQYNAAILTGMPQMFEQKTQPLASPAVFRARLLRFFLAAFAMTALWLVVGVTGYRFIAGLEWLDAFYNSAMIVSAMGPVFEMHTPAQKIFEALYALFSGLIFTFAVGIAFVPIIHRLFHLFHLENAAEENL
;
A
#
# COMPACT_ATOMS: atom_id res chain seq x y z
N MET A 1 13.26 -13.77 39.43
CA MET A 1 12.90 -13.14 38.13
C MET A 1 12.62 -14.25 37.13
N SER A 2 11.36 -14.41 36.70
CA SER A 2 10.89 -15.55 35.88
C SER A 2 11.60 -15.65 34.53
N THR A 3 11.88 -16.87 34.08
CA THR A 3 12.53 -17.21 32.81
C THR A 3 11.86 -16.54 31.60
N ALA A 4 10.54 -16.35 31.66
CA ALA A 4 9.77 -15.65 30.63
C ALA A 4 10.15 -14.16 30.50
N ARG A 5 10.43 -13.48 31.62
CA ARG A 5 10.90 -12.08 31.61
C ARG A 5 12.29 -11.94 31.01
N LYS A 6 13.16 -12.92 31.23
CA LYS A 6 14.50 -12.94 30.62
C LYS A 6 14.44 -13.15 29.11
N MET A 7 13.58 -14.05 28.63
CA MET A 7 13.39 -14.26 27.18
C MET A 7 12.79 -13.04 26.49
N ALA A 8 11.79 -12.38 27.09
CA ALA A 8 11.21 -11.15 26.55
C ALA A 8 12.24 -10.00 26.46
N MET A 9 13.10 -9.84 27.47
CA MET A 9 14.18 -8.84 27.42
C MET A 9 15.29 -9.18 26.41
N LEU A 10 15.60 -10.47 26.22
CA LEU A 10 16.58 -10.90 25.22
C LEU A 10 16.05 -10.66 23.79
N GLN A 11 14.76 -10.90 23.55
CA GLN A 11 14.10 -10.60 22.29
C GLN A 11 14.02 -9.08 22.03
N TYR A 12 13.74 -8.28 23.07
CA TYR A 12 13.75 -6.81 23.01
C TYR A 12 15.14 -6.27 22.62
N ASN A 13 16.20 -6.77 23.26
CA ASN A 13 17.57 -6.35 22.96
C ASN A 13 18.02 -6.78 21.55
N ALA A 14 17.59 -7.95 21.08
CA ALA A 14 17.87 -8.41 19.71
C ALA A 14 17.14 -7.57 18.64
N ALA A 15 15.92 -7.09 18.91
CA ALA A 15 15.17 -6.21 18.01
C ALA A 15 15.79 -4.81 17.90
N ILE A 16 16.33 -4.28 18.99
CA ILE A 16 17.10 -3.02 18.98
C ILE A 16 18.43 -3.19 18.21
N LEU A 17 19.12 -4.31 18.40
CA LEU A 17 20.39 -4.60 17.71
C LEU A 17 20.23 -4.84 16.19
N THR A 18 19.04 -5.25 15.73
CA THR A 18 18.76 -5.54 14.31
C THR A 18 18.15 -4.37 13.54
N GLY A 19 17.90 -3.22 14.19
CA GLY A 19 17.43 -2.02 13.52
C GLY A 19 16.06 -2.16 12.85
N MET A 20 15.28 -3.19 13.17
CA MET A 20 13.93 -3.35 12.63
C MET A 20 13.01 -2.34 13.31
N PRO A 21 12.53 -1.30 12.61
CA PRO A 21 11.56 -0.40 13.20
C PRO A 21 10.31 -1.22 13.55
N GLN A 22 9.95 -1.28 14.84
CA GLN A 22 8.64 -1.78 15.26
C GLN A 22 7.59 -0.85 14.65
N MET A 23 7.05 -1.24 13.50
CA MET A 23 6.22 -0.35 12.67
C MET A 23 4.82 -0.16 13.27
N PHE A 24 4.40 -1.10 14.12
CA PHE A 24 3.08 -1.17 14.75
C PHE A 24 3.18 -1.49 16.25
N GLU A 25 2.17 -1.07 17.01
CA GLU A 25 2.06 -1.37 18.46
C GLU A 25 1.86 -2.87 18.70
N GLN A 26 2.44 -3.38 19.79
CA GLN A 26 2.12 -4.72 20.30
C GLN A 26 0.75 -4.72 21.00
N LYS A 27 0.10 -5.89 21.10
CA LYS A 27 -1.28 -6.06 21.59
C LYS A 27 -1.55 -5.44 22.98
N THR A 28 -0.54 -5.26 23.81
CA THR A 28 -0.64 -4.77 25.20
C THR A 28 -0.28 -3.30 25.37
N GLN A 29 0.15 -2.62 24.31
CA GLN A 29 0.50 -1.20 24.37
C GLN A 29 -0.75 -0.33 24.19
N PRO A 30 -0.84 0.87 24.81
CA PRO A 30 -1.92 1.80 24.55
C PRO A 30 -1.89 2.27 23.09
N LEU A 31 -3.06 2.63 22.55
CA LEU A 31 -3.21 3.13 21.18
C LEU A 31 -2.23 4.27 20.88
N ALA A 32 -1.66 4.26 19.67
CA ALA A 32 -0.81 5.33 19.17
C ALA A 32 -1.41 6.71 19.41
N SER A 33 -0.56 7.67 19.80
CA SER A 33 -1.00 9.07 19.86
C SER A 33 -1.50 9.54 18.49
N PRO A 34 -2.47 10.48 18.44
CA PRO A 34 -3.02 10.96 17.18
C PRO A 34 -1.96 11.48 16.19
N ALA A 35 -0.86 12.05 16.68
CA ALA A 35 0.23 12.54 15.85
C ALA A 35 1.02 11.41 15.16
N VAL A 36 1.33 10.32 15.89
CA VAL A 36 2.02 9.15 15.34
C VAL A 36 1.14 8.44 14.33
N PHE A 37 -0.16 8.32 14.61
CA PHE A 37 -1.11 7.73 13.68
C PHE A 37 -1.22 8.52 12.36
N ARG A 38 -1.32 9.86 12.42
CA ARG A 38 -1.31 10.71 11.21
C ARG A 38 -0.03 10.56 10.39
N ALA A 39 1.13 10.49 11.05
CA ALA A 39 2.40 10.26 10.37
C ALA A 39 2.45 8.88 9.67
N ARG A 40 1.92 7.83 10.31
CA ARG A 40 1.78 6.51 9.66
C ARG A 40 0.86 6.60 8.45
N LEU A 41 -0.33 7.19 8.59
CA LEU A 41 -1.28 7.34 7.49
C LEU A 41 -0.65 8.05 6.29
N LEU A 42 0.04 9.16 6.51
CA LEU A 42 0.73 9.89 5.44
C LEU A 42 1.82 9.05 4.77
N ARG A 43 2.66 8.34 5.53
CA ARG A 43 3.72 7.48 4.96
C ARG A 43 3.15 6.37 4.07
N PHE A 44 2.11 5.69 4.54
CA PHE A 44 1.46 4.63 3.77
C PHE A 44 0.73 5.16 2.54
N PHE A 45 0.06 6.31 2.66
CA PHE A 45 -0.54 6.99 1.52
C PHE A 45 0.52 7.39 0.48
N LEU A 46 1.64 7.96 0.90
CA LEU A 46 2.75 8.32 -0.01
C LEU A 46 3.36 7.09 -0.68
N ALA A 47 3.49 5.96 0.04
CA ALA A 47 3.95 4.71 -0.54
C ALA A 47 2.99 4.18 -1.61
N ALA A 48 1.68 4.18 -1.33
CA ALA A 48 0.65 3.81 -2.30
C ALA A 48 0.67 4.74 -3.53
N PHE A 49 0.75 6.06 -3.29
CA PHE A 49 0.85 7.06 -4.35
C PHE A 49 2.08 6.87 -5.23
N ALA A 50 3.25 6.64 -4.62
CA ALA A 50 4.49 6.40 -5.37
C ALA A 50 4.40 5.13 -6.22
N MET A 51 3.82 4.04 -5.69
CA MET A 51 3.60 2.82 -6.45
C MET A 51 2.69 3.05 -7.67
N THR A 52 1.57 3.73 -7.48
CA THR A 52 0.65 4.08 -8.58
C THR A 52 1.31 5.01 -9.59
N ALA A 53 2.09 6.00 -9.16
CA ALA A 53 2.79 6.92 -10.04
C ALA A 53 3.85 6.22 -10.90
N LEU A 54 4.63 5.30 -10.30
CA LEU A 54 5.59 4.48 -11.05
C LEU A 54 4.91 3.62 -12.10
N TRP A 55 3.79 2.99 -11.74
CA TRP A 55 3.01 2.20 -12.67
C TRP A 55 2.38 3.03 -13.79
N LEU A 56 1.91 4.24 -13.47
CA LEU A 56 1.42 5.18 -14.46
C LEU A 56 2.49 5.54 -15.50
N VAL A 57 3.73 5.77 -15.08
CA VAL A 57 4.87 6.04 -16.00
C VAL A 57 5.12 4.86 -16.94
N VAL A 58 4.97 3.62 -16.48
CA VAL A 58 5.04 2.42 -17.35
C VAL A 58 3.96 2.48 -18.43
N GLY A 59 2.73 2.85 -18.05
CA GLY A 59 1.64 3.09 -19.00
C GLY A 59 1.98 4.16 -20.02
N VAL A 60 2.36 5.36 -19.56
CA VAL A 60 2.61 6.52 -20.43
C VAL A 60 3.70 6.20 -21.44
N THR A 61 4.80 5.60 -20.98
CA THR A 61 5.91 5.21 -21.87
C THR A 61 5.49 4.13 -22.85
N GLY A 62 4.76 3.11 -22.42
CA GLY A 62 4.25 2.07 -23.31
C GLY A 62 3.28 2.60 -24.36
N TYR A 63 2.32 3.45 -23.99
CA TYR A 63 1.41 4.09 -24.94
C TYR A 63 2.14 5.03 -25.90
N ARG A 64 3.17 5.75 -25.45
CA ARG A 64 3.98 6.60 -26.32
C ARG A 64 4.73 5.77 -27.37
N PHE A 65 5.39 4.69 -26.98
CA PHE A 65 6.31 3.97 -27.87
C PHE A 65 5.68 2.79 -28.62
N ILE A 66 4.64 2.16 -28.07
CA ILE A 66 3.96 0.99 -28.69
C ILE A 66 2.69 1.44 -29.43
N ALA A 67 1.93 2.37 -28.85
CA ALA A 67 0.70 2.88 -29.46
C ALA A 67 0.87 4.18 -30.24
N GLY A 68 2.02 4.86 -30.11
CA GLY A 68 2.32 6.08 -30.86
C GLY A 68 1.49 7.29 -30.41
N LEU A 69 0.87 7.23 -29.23
CA LEU A 69 0.10 8.36 -28.68
C LEU A 69 1.03 9.52 -28.34
N GLU A 70 0.55 10.76 -28.44
CA GLU A 70 1.27 11.93 -27.90
C GLU A 70 1.35 11.85 -26.36
N TRP A 71 2.33 12.52 -25.75
CA TRP A 71 2.60 12.38 -24.32
C TRP A 71 1.38 12.66 -23.42
N LEU A 72 0.61 13.69 -23.75
CA LEU A 72 -0.60 14.04 -23.00
C LEU A 72 -1.68 12.96 -23.15
N ASP A 73 -1.90 12.46 -24.36
CA ASP A 73 -2.87 11.41 -24.65
C ASP A 73 -2.46 10.06 -24.03
N ALA A 74 -1.16 9.75 -24.06
CA ALA A 74 -0.58 8.58 -23.41
C ALA A 74 -0.78 8.65 -21.89
N PHE A 75 -0.53 9.81 -21.27
CA PHE A 75 -0.81 10.04 -19.86
C PHE A 75 -2.29 9.90 -19.55
N TYR A 76 -3.17 10.53 -20.35
CA TYR A 76 -4.61 10.49 -20.16
C TYR A 76 -5.14 9.05 -20.26
N ASN A 77 -4.78 8.31 -21.31
CA ASN A 77 -5.19 6.92 -21.50
C ASN A 77 -4.69 6.01 -20.37
N SER A 78 -3.43 6.20 -19.95
CA SER A 78 -2.83 5.46 -18.84
C SER A 78 -3.57 5.71 -17.53
N ALA A 79 -3.91 6.97 -17.25
CA ALA A 79 -4.62 7.36 -16.04
C ALA A 79 -6.03 6.76 -15.99
N MET A 80 -6.73 6.74 -17.13
CA MET A 80 -8.07 6.16 -17.25
C MET A 80 -8.10 4.65 -17.01
N ILE A 81 -7.05 3.94 -17.42
CA ILE A 81 -6.92 2.51 -17.12
C ILE A 81 -6.55 2.27 -15.66
N VAL A 82 -5.60 3.05 -15.11
CA VAL A 82 -5.19 2.92 -13.70
C VAL A 82 -6.33 3.24 -12.74
N SER A 83 -7.23 4.15 -13.11
CA SER A 83 -8.45 4.46 -12.36
C SER A 83 -9.60 3.46 -12.58
N ALA A 84 -9.37 2.39 -13.34
CA ALA A 84 -10.37 1.39 -13.70
C ALA A 84 -11.58 1.93 -14.49
N MET A 85 -11.45 3.09 -15.16
CA MET A 85 -12.47 3.60 -16.08
C MET A 85 -12.36 2.98 -17.49
N GLY A 86 -11.17 2.49 -17.85
CA GLY A 86 -10.90 1.83 -19.13
C GLY A 86 -10.15 2.72 -20.14
N PRO A 87 -9.79 2.20 -21.32
CA PRO A 87 -9.11 2.97 -22.35
C PRO A 87 -10.04 4.01 -23.00
N VAL A 88 -9.48 5.13 -23.41
CA VAL A 88 -10.14 6.20 -24.16
C VAL A 88 -9.85 6.11 -25.66
N PHE A 89 -8.65 5.66 -26.01
CA PHE A 89 -8.20 5.54 -27.41
C PHE A 89 -8.29 4.10 -27.88
N GLU A 90 -8.67 3.91 -29.14
CA GLU A 90 -8.74 2.58 -29.75
C GLU A 90 -7.36 2.08 -30.18
N MET A 91 -7.09 0.79 -29.92
CA MET A 91 -5.87 0.11 -30.35
C MET A 91 -6.12 -0.63 -31.66
N HIS A 92 -5.36 -0.30 -32.72
CA HIS A 92 -5.60 -0.82 -34.07
C HIS A 92 -4.70 -2.02 -34.44
N THR A 93 -3.49 -2.10 -33.87
CA THR A 93 -2.55 -3.19 -34.18
C THR A 93 -2.52 -4.29 -33.11
N PRO A 94 -2.12 -5.54 -33.45
CA PRO A 94 -1.99 -6.60 -32.45
C PRO A 94 -1.05 -6.25 -31.29
N ALA A 95 0.08 -5.60 -31.58
CA ALA A 95 1.05 -5.19 -30.57
C ALA A 95 0.45 -4.20 -29.56
N GLN A 96 -0.33 -3.22 -30.06
CA GLN A 96 -1.05 -2.26 -29.23
C GLN A 96 -2.08 -2.93 -28.33
N LYS A 97 -2.89 -3.84 -28.89
CA LYS A 97 -3.91 -4.59 -28.15
C LYS A 97 -3.31 -5.46 -27.05
N ILE A 98 -2.21 -6.16 -27.33
CA ILE A 98 -1.51 -6.99 -26.35
C ILE A 98 -0.96 -6.13 -25.22
N PHE A 99 -0.31 -5.01 -25.55
CA PHE A 99 0.20 -4.08 -24.54
C PHE A 99 -0.92 -3.54 -23.66
N GLU A 100 -1.98 -3.00 -24.25
CA GLU A 100 -3.11 -2.45 -23.51
C GLU A 100 -3.79 -3.50 -22.61
N ALA A 101 -4.00 -4.71 -23.12
CA ALA A 101 -4.62 -5.78 -22.34
C ALA A 101 -3.75 -6.16 -21.12
N LEU A 102 -2.44 -6.31 -21.30
CA LEU A 102 -1.53 -6.60 -20.18
C LEU A 102 -1.47 -5.43 -19.20
N TYR A 103 -1.35 -4.21 -19.71
CA TYR A 103 -1.31 -3.01 -18.89
C TYR A 103 -2.59 -2.85 -18.07
N ALA A 104 -3.77 -3.08 -18.65
CA ALA A 104 -5.05 -3.04 -17.96
C ALA A 104 -5.18 -4.13 -16.88
N LEU A 105 -4.78 -5.37 -17.20
CA LEU A 105 -4.81 -6.49 -16.24
C LEU A 105 -3.97 -6.18 -15.00
N PHE A 106 -2.73 -5.73 -15.18
CA PHE A 106 -1.84 -5.41 -14.07
C PHE A 106 -2.23 -4.10 -13.36
N SER A 107 -2.80 -3.13 -14.06
CA SER A 107 -3.30 -1.89 -13.45
C SER A 107 -4.36 -2.15 -12.39
N GLY A 108 -5.29 -3.08 -12.63
CA GLY A 108 -6.27 -3.48 -11.62
C GLY A 108 -5.62 -4.04 -10.35
N LEU A 109 -4.59 -4.88 -10.50
CA LEU A 109 -3.86 -5.46 -9.38
C LEU A 109 -3.06 -4.41 -8.61
N ILE A 110 -2.33 -3.54 -9.32
CA ILE A 110 -1.56 -2.44 -8.71
C ILE A 110 -2.47 -1.48 -7.96
N PHE A 111 -3.60 -1.08 -8.54
CA PHE A 111 -4.59 -0.25 -7.86
C PHE A 111 -5.11 -0.92 -6.59
N THR A 112 -5.44 -2.21 -6.66
CA THR A 112 -5.92 -3.00 -5.52
C THR A 112 -4.88 -3.04 -4.39
N PHE A 113 -3.62 -3.29 -4.73
CA PHE A 113 -2.52 -3.27 -3.76
C PHE A 113 -2.26 -1.88 -3.19
N ALA A 114 -2.37 -0.82 -4.00
CA ALA A 114 -2.18 0.56 -3.53
C ALA A 114 -3.24 0.93 -2.49
N VAL A 115 -4.51 0.57 -2.75
CA VAL A 115 -5.59 0.69 -1.78
C VAL A 115 -5.25 -0.12 -0.52
N GLY A 116 -4.89 -1.40 -0.65
CA GLY A 116 -4.50 -2.25 0.48
C GLY A 116 -3.44 -1.61 1.37
N ILE A 117 -2.34 -1.11 0.76
CA ILE A 117 -1.24 -0.40 1.45
C ILE A 117 -1.77 0.84 2.18
N ALA A 118 -2.57 1.68 1.53
CA ALA A 118 -3.11 2.89 2.13
C ALA A 118 -3.99 2.60 3.37
N PHE A 119 -4.71 1.47 3.36
CA PHE A 119 -5.60 1.07 4.45
C PHE A 119 -4.92 0.33 5.61
N VAL A 120 -3.69 -0.20 5.45
CA VAL A 120 -2.96 -0.91 6.52
C VAL A 120 -3.00 -0.19 7.88
N PRO A 121 -2.66 1.11 8.03
CA PRO A 121 -2.67 1.75 9.34
C PRO A 121 -4.05 1.82 9.98
N ILE A 122 -5.11 1.95 9.18
CA ILE A 122 -6.50 1.99 9.64
C ILE A 122 -6.91 0.61 10.15
N ILE A 123 -6.70 -0.42 9.32
CA ILE A 123 -7.01 -1.81 9.65
C ILE A 123 -6.25 -2.25 10.90
N HIS A 124 -4.96 -1.93 11.00
CA HIS A 124 -4.16 -2.22 12.18
C HIS A 124 -4.75 -1.57 13.44
N ARG A 125 -5.14 -0.29 13.36
CA ARG A 125 -5.71 0.44 14.51
C ARG A 125 -7.07 -0.12 14.93
N LEU A 126 -7.91 -0.52 13.98
CA LEU A 126 -9.21 -1.15 14.27
C LEU A 126 -9.04 -2.50 14.97
N PHE A 127 -8.16 -3.37 14.47
CA PHE A 127 -7.88 -4.64 15.14
C PHE A 127 -7.29 -4.45 16.53
N HIS A 128 -6.39 -3.48 16.69
CA HIS A 128 -5.80 -3.18 17.99
C HIS A 128 -6.87 -2.70 18.99
N LEU A 129 -7.79 -1.82 18.56
CA LEU A 129 -8.92 -1.37 19.35
C LEU A 129 -9.82 -2.53 19.83
N PHE A 130 -10.21 -3.44 18.92
CA PHE A 130 -11.04 -4.60 19.30
C PHE A 130 -10.35 -5.54 20.31
N HIS A 131 -9.03 -5.74 20.18
CA HIS A 131 -8.29 -6.53 21.16
C HIS A 131 -8.25 -5.87 22.55
N LEU A 132 -8.18 -4.53 22.60
CA LEU A 132 -8.21 -3.79 23.87
C LEU A 132 -9.59 -3.84 24.54
N GLU A 133 -10.67 -3.75 23.76
CA GLU A 133 -12.05 -3.86 24.28
C GLU A 133 -12.30 -5.24 24.90
N ASN A 134 -11.95 -6.32 24.19
CA ASN A 134 -12.10 -7.68 24.70
C ASN A 134 -11.30 -7.93 25.99
N ALA A 135 -10.08 -7.38 26.06
CA ALA A 135 -9.26 -7.49 27.26
C ALA A 135 -9.85 -6.69 28.45
N ALA A 136 -10.56 -5.60 28.21
CA ALA A 136 -11.22 -4.84 29.28
C ALA A 136 -12.42 -5.59 29.85
N GLU A 137 -13.20 -6.28 29.00
CA GLU A 137 -14.36 -7.07 29.42
C GLU A 137 -14.00 -8.32 30.24
N GLU A 138 -12.92 -9.03 29.91
CA GLU A 138 -12.45 -10.20 30.70
C GLU A 138 -11.94 -9.86 32.11
N ASN A 139 -11.65 -8.58 32.38
CA ASN A 139 -11.13 -8.12 33.67
C ASN A 139 -12.22 -7.52 34.60
N LEU A 140 -13.50 -7.63 34.23
CA LEU A 140 -14.68 -7.24 35.03
C LEU A 140 -15.41 -8.48 35.58
#